data_AF-A0A926J7B5-F1
#
_entry.id   AF-A0A926J7B5-F1
#
_cell.length_a   1.000
_cell.length_b   1.000
_cell.length_c   1.000
_cell.angle_alpha   90.00
_cell.angle_beta   90.00
_cell.angle_gamma   90.00
#
_symmetry.space_group_name_H-M   'P 1'
#
loop_
_entity.id
_entity.type
_entity.pdbx_description
1 polymer ?
#
loop_
_entity_poly.entity_id
_entity_poly.type
_entity_poly.pdbx_seq_one_letter_code
_entity_poly.pdbx_strand_id
1 'polypeptide(L)'
;MKLSLAPDPAPTPVNNTPTVLEGIVRQRCLSTTYNRTRMILAPHILYTRHGALYMDAAVVSREGMLPREEKMGTFKLDGLKDLTVLERAFSISGLYDASLDKYQGETLMAVEPDASAAAA
;
A
#
# COMPACT_ATOMS: atom_id res chain seq x y z
N MET A 1 12.55 39.22 27.57
CA MET A 1 12.00 37.85 27.64
C MET A 1 12.43 37.13 26.37
N LYS A 2 13.47 36.29 26.42
CA LYS A 2 13.94 35.50 25.27
C LYS A 2 13.01 34.29 25.13
N LEU A 3 12.12 34.34 24.15
CA LEU A 3 11.27 33.21 23.78
C LEU A 3 12.18 32.19 23.07
N SER A 4 12.64 31.20 23.82
CA SER A 4 13.42 30.09 23.28
C SER A 4 12.46 29.22 22.46
N LEU A 5 12.42 29.42 21.15
CA LEU A 5 11.73 28.53 20.24
C LEU A 5 12.52 27.22 20.24
N ALA A 6 11.94 26.15 20.79
CA ALA A 6 12.48 24.81 20.62
C ALA A 6 12.65 24.54 19.12
N PRO A 7 13.73 23.86 18.69
CA PRO A 7 13.80 23.42 17.30
C PRO A 7 12.58 22.54 17.02
N ASP A 8 11.81 22.92 16.01
CA ASP A 8 10.73 22.10 15.46
C ASP A 8 11.28 20.68 15.25
N PRO A 9 10.61 19.62 15.74
CA PRO A 9 11.12 18.27 15.54
C PRO A 9 11.27 18.07 14.03
N ALA A 10 12.50 17.83 13.57
CA ALA A 10 12.77 17.50 12.18
C ALA A 10 11.73 16.45 11.73
N PRO A 11 11.12 16.60 10.54
CA PRO A 11 10.09 15.68 10.09
C PRO A 11 10.68 14.28 10.16
N THR A 12 10.19 13.47 11.10
CA THR A 12 10.59 12.08 11.21
C THR A 12 10.47 11.46 9.83
N PRO A 13 11.49 10.77 9.32
CA PRO A 13 11.38 10.08 8.05
C PRO A 13 10.16 9.17 8.17
N VAL A 14 9.10 9.51 7.46
CA VAL A 14 7.84 8.80 7.48
C VAL A 14 8.11 7.43 6.87
N ASN A 15 8.43 6.47 7.72
CA ASN A 15 8.61 5.11 7.29
C ASN A 15 7.21 4.55 7.03
N ASN A 16 6.80 4.58 5.77
CA ASN A 16 5.49 4.12 5.32
C ASN A 16 5.36 2.59 5.38
N THR A 17 6.47 1.88 5.56
CA THR A 17 6.56 0.42 5.58
C THR A 17 5.65 -0.24 6.63
N PRO A 18 5.69 0.12 7.94
CA PRO A 18 4.79 -0.45 8.94
C PRO A 18 3.31 -0.29 8.59
N THR A 19 2.91 0.88 8.06
CA THR A 19 1.52 1.15 7.69
C THR A 19 1.07 0.31 6.49
N VAL A 20 1.95 0.10 5.51
CA VAL A 20 1.68 -0.82 4.39
C VAL A 20 1.55 -2.25 4.87
N LEU A 21 2.49 -2.71 5.71
CA LEU A 21 2.46 -4.05 6.29
C LEU A 21 1.17 -4.28 7.09
N GLU A 22 0.77 -3.33 7.92
CA GLU A 22 -0.50 -3.39 8.66
C GLU A 22 -1.70 -3.50 7.68
N GLY A 23 -1.70 -2.70 6.62
CA GLY A 23 -2.74 -2.76 5.59
C GLY A 23 -2.85 -4.14 4.91
N ILE A 24 -1.71 -4.76 4.59
CA ILE A 24 -1.66 -6.10 3.98
C ILE A 24 -2.14 -7.16 4.98
N VAL A 25 -1.55 -7.20 6.18
CA VAL A 25 -1.85 -8.20 7.22
C VAL A 25 -3.31 -8.12 7.67
N ARG A 26 -3.85 -6.91 7.82
CA ARG A 26 -5.25 -6.69 8.23
C ARG A 26 -6.23 -6.63 7.07
N GLN A 27 -5.75 -6.78 5.83
CA GLN A 27 -6.53 -6.62 4.60
C GLN A 27 -7.34 -5.32 4.59
N ARG A 28 -6.69 -4.21 4.98
CA ARG A 28 -7.28 -2.87 5.08
C ARG A 28 -6.83 -1.95 3.96
N CYS A 29 -7.77 -1.16 3.44
CA CYS A 29 -7.48 -0.14 2.45
C CYS A 29 -6.48 0.88 3.01
N LEU A 30 -5.59 1.36 2.17
CA LEU A 30 -4.67 2.44 2.48
C LEU A 30 -5.12 3.70 1.74
N SER A 31 -5.28 4.79 2.47
CA SER A 31 -5.38 6.12 1.88
C SER A 31 -3.98 6.67 1.71
N THR A 32 -3.65 7.13 0.51
CA THR A 32 -2.36 7.76 0.23
C THR A 32 -2.51 8.86 -0.81
N THR A 33 -1.57 9.79 -0.81
CA THR A 33 -1.43 10.82 -1.83
C THR A 33 -0.28 10.47 -2.74
N TYR A 34 -0.58 10.12 -4.00
CA TYR A 34 0.40 9.84 -5.04
C TYR A 34 0.26 10.88 -6.15
N ASN A 35 1.37 11.50 -6.56
CA ASN A 35 1.36 12.60 -7.56
C ASN A 35 0.36 13.73 -7.25
N ARG A 36 0.26 14.13 -5.96
CA ARG A 36 -0.70 15.15 -5.47
C ARG A 36 -2.18 14.76 -5.59
N THR A 37 -2.49 13.53 -5.99
CA THR A 37 -3.85 12.99 -6.02
C THR A 37 -4.06 12.04 -4.85
N ARG A 38 -5.11 12.26 -4.06
CA ARG A 38 -5.51 11.31 -3.01
C ARG A 38 -6.19 10.11 -3.64
N MET A 39 -5.76 8.92 -3.24
CA MET A 39 -6.30 7.65 -3.72
C MET A 39 -6.37 6.64 -2.59
N ILE A 40 -7.39 5.79 -2.67
CA ILE A 40 -7.60 4.65 -1.79
C ILE A 40 -7.14 3.42 -2.56
N LEU A 41 -6.15 2.75 -1.99
CA LEU A 41 -5.50 1.59 -2.56
C LEU A 41 -5.76 0.39 -1.66
N ALA A 42 -6.00 -0.77 -2.25
CA ALA A 42 -6.07 -2.04 -1.56
C ALA A 42 -4.71 -2.72 -1.70
N PRO A 43 -3.83 -2.72 -0.68
CA PRO A 43 -2.50 -3.30 -0.78
C PRO A 43 -2.52 -4.83 -0.87
N HIS A 44 -2.15 -5.41 -2.01
CA HIS A 44 -2.11 -6.86 -2.18
C HIS A 44 -0.74 -7.44 -1.87
N ILE A 45 0.34 -6.79 -2.31
CA ILE A 45 1.69 -7.31 -2.13
C ILE A 45 2.70 -6.18 -1.97
N LEU A 46 3.71 -6.41 -1.15
CA LEU A 46 4.88 -5.59 -0.92
C LEU A 46 6.12 -6.40 -1.30
N TYR A 47 6.93 -5.84 -2.18
CA TYR A 47 8.16 -6.45 -2.67
C TYR A 47 9.24 -5.40 -2.84
N THR A 48 10.50 -5.82 -2.79
CA THR A 48 11.65 -4.95 -3.01
C THR A 48 12.27 -5.26 -4.36
N ARG A 49 12.38 -4.25 -5.22
CA ARG A 49 13.00 -4.39 -6.54
C ARG A 49 14.16 -3.42 -6.70
N HIS A 50 15.33 -3.91 -7.05
CA HIS A 50 16.55 -3.10 -7.23
C HIS A 50 16.85 -2.13 -6.05
N GLY A 51 16.58 -2.55 -4.81
CA GLY A 51 16.82 -1.73 -3.61
C GLY A 51 15.73 -0.69 -3.30
N ALA A 52 14.62 -0.68 -4.04
CA ALA A 52 13.45 0.16 -3.74
C ALA A 52 12.23 -0.70 -3.38
N LEU A 53 11.39 -0.18 -2.47
CA LEU A 53 10.14 -0.82 -2.06
C LEU A 53 9.00 -0.47 -3.01
N TYR A 54 8.34 -1.51 -3.52
CA TYR A 54 7.18 -1.43 -4.38
C TYR A 54 6.02 -2.20 -3.76
N MET A 55 4.83 -1.65 -3.89
CA MET A 55 3.59 -2.25 -3.46
C MET A 55 2.64 -2.35 -4.64
N ASP A 56 2.16 -3.55 -4.92
CA ASP A 56 1.06 -3.73 -5.87
C ASP A 56 -0.27 -3.64 -5.11
N ALA A 57 -1.16 -2.81 -5.63
CA ALA A 57 -2.41 -2.50 -4.98
C ALA A 57 -3.52 -2.23 -5.98
N ALA A 58 -4.73 -2.73 -5.71
CA ALA A 58 -5.89 -2.36 -6.52
C ALA A 58 -6.34 -0.95 -6.16
N VAL A 59 -6.59 -0.12 -7.17
CA VAL A 59 -7.15 1.21 -6.97
C VAL A 59 -8.63 1.07 -6.65
N VAL A 60 -9.01 1.35 -5.40
CA VAL A 60 -10.41 1.29 -4.95
C VAL A 60 -11.13 2.60 -5.24
N SER A 61 -10.44 3.73 -5.06
CA SER A 61 -10.99 5.04 -5.36
C SER A 61 -9.88 6.03 -5.68
N ARG A 62 -10.11 6.91 -6.66
CA ARG A 62 -9.19 8.00 -6.97
C ARG A 62 -9.96 9.30 -6.84
N GLU A 63 -9.52 10.19 -5.95
CA GLU A 63 -10.16 11.48 -5.70
C GLU A 63 -11.67 11.37 -5.35
N GLY A 64 -12.05 10.29 -4.67
CA GLY A 64 -13.45 10.01 -4.32
C GLY A 64 -14.29 9.43 -5.45
N MET A 65 -13.72 9.25 -6.66
CA MET A 65 -14.37 8.53 -7.75
C MET A 65 -14.02 7.04 -7.70
N LEU A 66 -15.06 6.20 -7.72
CA LEU A 66 -14.93 4.75 -7.91
C LEU A 66 -14.44 4.52 -9.35
N PRO A 67 -13.30 3.85 -9.56
CA PRO A 67 -12.85 3.54 -10.90
C PRO A 67 -13.87 2.60 -11.56
N ARG A 68 -14.22 2.89 -12.80
CA ARG A 68 -15.20 2.11 -13.58
C ARG A 68 -14.69 0.71 -13.91
N GLU A 69 -13.37 0.51 -13.80
CA GLU A 69 -12.67 -0.75 -13.99
C GLU A 69 -11.77 -1.00 -12.79
N GLU A 70 -11.83 -2.21 -12.22
CA GLU A 70 -10.87 -2.64 -11.21
C GLU A 70 -9.48 -2.72 -11.86
N LYS A 71 -8.53 -1.95 -11.33
CA LYS A 71 -7.18 -1.88 -11.87
C LYS A 71 -6.15 -2.04 -10.76
N MET A 72 -5.26 -3.01 -10.92
CA MET A 72 -4.05 -3.11 -10.12
C MET A 72 -3.01 -2.10 -10.62
N GLY A 73 -2.43 -1.37 -9.66
CA GLY A 73 -1.34 -0.45 -9.90
C GLY A 73 -0.14 -0.82 -9.03
N THR A 74 1.05 -0.62 -9.58
CA THR A 74 2.29 -0.71 -8.83
C THR A 74 2.67 0.68 -8.30
N PHE A 75 2.85 0.79 -7.00
CA PHE A 75 3.16 2.03 -6.30
C PHE A 75 4.49 1.93 -5.57
N LYS A 76 5.39 2.88 -5.80
CA LYS A 76 6.67 2.96 -5.09
C LYS A 76 6.44 3.61 -3.72
N LEU A 77 6.81 2.95 -2.63
CA LEU A 77 6.59 3.47 -1.26
C LEU A 77 7.24 4.84 -1.02
N ASP A 78 8.39 5.07 -1.64
CA ASP A 78 9.14 6.33 -1.65
C ASP A 78 8.34 7.50 -2.25
N GLY A 79 7.43 7.22 -3.19
CA GLY A 79 6.56 8.23 -3.81
C GLY A 79 5.21 8.41 -3.12
N LEU A 80 4.88 7.56 -2.15
CA LEU A 80 3.61 7.62 -1.42
C LEU A 80 3.74 8.63 -0.28
N LYS A 81 2.84 9.61 -0.24
CA LYS A 81 2.75 10.59 0.84
C LYS A 81 1.47 10.38 1.64
N ASP A 82 1.49 10.78 2.91
CA ASP A 82 0.28 10.76 3.77
C ASP A 82 -0.37 9.36 3.83
N LEU A 83 0.45 8.31 3.89
CA LEU A 83 -0.03 6.94 3.84
C LEU A 83 -0.66 6.54 5.18
N THR A 84 -1.95 6.19 5.14
CA THR A 84 -2.78 5.93 6.33
C THR A 84 -3.63 4.68 6.12
N VAL A 85 -3.69 3.78 7.10
CA VAL A 85 -4.60 2.63 7.08
C VAL A 85 -6.03 3.10 7.36
N LEU A 86 -6.97 2.66 6.53
CA LEU A 86 -8.39 2.89 6.73
C LEU A 86 -9.01 1.68 7.44
N GLU A 87 -10.06 1.91 8.22
CA GLU A 87 -10.83 0.81 8.82
C GLU A 87 -11.65 0.00 7.79
N ARG A 88 -11.65 0.41 6.52
CA ARG A 88 -12.29 -0.31 5.43
C ARG A 88 -11.46 -1.55 5.06
N ALA A 89 -12.06 -2.73 5.12
CA ALA A 89 -11.46 -3.94 4.55
C ALA A 89 -11.56 -3.93 3.01
N PHE A 90 -10.59 -4.51 2.33
CA PHE A 90 -10.65 -4.75 0.88
C PHE A 90 -10.72 -6.25 0.57
N SER A 91 -11.28 -6.57 -0.59
CA SER A 91 -11.21 -7.91 -1.14
C SER A 91 -9.99 -8.04 -2.05
N ILE A 92 -9.35 -9.22 -2.01
CA ILE A 92 -8.28 -9.55 -2.94
C ILE A 92 -8.86 -9.49 -4.36
N SER A 93 -8.27 -8.66 -5.22
CA SER A 93 -8.75 -8.51 -6.59
C SER A 93 -8.50 -9.82 -7.33
N GLY A 94 -9.44 -10.26 -8.16
CA GLY A 94 -9.24 -11.44 -9.01
C GLY A 94 -8.13 -11.25 -10.06
N LEU A 95 -7.62 -10.03 -10.22
CA LEU A 95 -6.48 -9.69 -11.07
C LEU A 95 -5.13 -9.92 -10.37
N TYR A 96 -5.14 -10.14 -9.05
CA TYR A 96 -3.93 -10.38 -8.27
C TYR A 96 -3.50 -11.83 -8.40
N ASP A 97 -2.29 -12.04 -8.93
CA ASP A 97 -1.67 -13.35 -9.03
C ASP A 97 -0.32 -13.35 -8.28
N ALA A 98 -0.29 -13.98 -7.11
CA ALA A 98 0.90 -14.06 -6.26
C ALA A 98 2.03 -14.92 -6.87
N SER A 99 1.70 -15.78 -7.83
CA SER A 99 2.65 -16.69 -8.49
C SER A 99 3.41 -16.05 -9.66
N LEU A 100 3.12 -14.78 -9.96
CA LEU A 100 3.83 -14.04 -11.00
C LEU A 100 5.34 -14.02 -10.74
N ASP A 101 6.12 -14.32 -11.78
CA ASP A 101 7.59 -14.38 -11.74
C ASP A 101 8.25 -13.10 -11.17
N LYS A 102 7.67 -11.92 -11.46
CA LYS A 102 8.11 -10.62 -10.92
C LYS A 102 8.08 -10.52 -9.39
N TYR A 103 7.37 -11.41 -8.70
CA TYR A 103 7.27 -11.44 -7.24
C TYR A 103 8.21 -12.50 -6.63
N GLN A 104 8.68 -13.46 -7.43
CA GLN A 104 9.50 -14.57 -6.93
C GLN A 104 10.89 -14.06 -6.49
N GLY A 105 11.25 -14.32 -5.23
CA GLY A 105 12.54 -13.94 -4.65
C GLY A 105 12.66 -12.48 -4.18
N GLU A 106 11.70 -11.62 -4.49
CA GLU A 106 11.69 -10.20 -4.12
C GLU A 106 10.52 -9.80 -3.20
N THR A 107 9.57 -10.72 -2.95
CA THR A 107 8.40 -10.50 -2.08
C THR A 107 8.79 -10.40 -0.61
N LEU A 108 8.33 -9.34 0.05
CA LEU A 108 8.46 -9.14 1.49
C LEU A 108 7.19 -9.55 2.23
N MET A 109 6.02 -9.17 1.71
CA MET A 109 4.73 -9.47 2.30
C MET A 109 3.68 -9.54 1.21
N ALA A 110 2.79 -10.52 1.26
CA ALA A 110 1.64 -10.61 0.37
C ALA A 110 0.39 -10.88 1.20
N VAL A 111 -0.77 -10.46 0.70
CA VAL A 111 -2.03 -11.00 1.19
C VAL A 111 -2.03 -12.49 0.89
N GLU A 112 -2.34 -13.30 1.89
CA GLU A 112 -2.56 -14.71 1.65
C GLU A 112 -3.89 -14.81 0.88
N PRO A 113 -3.89 -15.23 -0.41
CA PRO A 113 -5.13 -15.68 -1.01
C PRO A 113 -5.57 -16.85 -0.14
N ASP A 114 -6.81 -16.82 0.34
CA ASP A 114 -7.36 -17.92 1.11
C ASP A 114 -7.17 -19.22 0.30
N ALA A 115 -6.14 -19.97 0.66
CA ALA A 115 -5.79 -21.23 0.02
C ALA A 115 -6.81 -22.32 0.38
N SER A 116 -7.85 -21.99 1.15
CA SER A 116 -8.94 -22.91 1.47
C SER A 116 -9.95 -23.09 0.32
N ALA A 117 -9.76 -22.43 -0.83
CA ALA A 117 -10.59 -22.64 -2.03
C ALA A 117 -9.99 -23.61 -3.07
N ALA A 118 -8.75 -24.09 -2.90
CA ALA A 118 -8.08 -24.97 -3.88
C ALA A 118 -7.99 -26.46 -3.46
N ALA A 119 -8.75 -26.87 -2.44
CA ALA A 119 -8.85 -28.26 -2.01
C ALA A 119 -10.33 -28.67 -1.84
N ALA A 120 -11.02 -28.93 -2.95
CA ALA A 120 -12.28 -29.67 -2.98
C ALA A 120 -12.35 -30.51 -4.25
#